data_AF-A0A958DIU5-F1
#
_entry.id   AF-A0A958DIU5-F1
#
_cell.length_a   1.000
_cell.length_b   1.000
_cell.length_c   1.000
_cell.angle_alpha   90.00
_cell.angle_beta   90.00
_cell.angle_gamma   90.00
#
_symmetry.space_group_name_H-M   'P 1'
#
loop_
_entity.id
_entity.type
_entity.pdbx_description
1 polymer ?
#
loop_
_entity_poly.entity_id
_entity_poly.type
_entity_poly.pdbx_seq_one_letter_code
_entity_poly.pdbx_strand_id
1 'polypeptide(L)'
;YTDQSFSCRFMAQFSELTSPQRDEDWAEKRREAYRGSFRHFLNALRGGRLNETRFAISATRGTGREYTRHPFLSPRWQAQLISPAADSSECQLHFPFTLEVYFDGEGDELTGRKYQLSYLSLSSDTVTVSLNGYTPHTVMRYGRWGNERFADMLPLDYQPPAPD
;
A
#
# COMPACT_ATOMS: atom_id res chain seq x y z
N TYR A 1 37.56 26.01 -3.76
CA TYR A 1 36.54 25.60 -2.78
C TYR A 1 35.40 24.99 -3.56
N THR A 2 35.36 23.66 -3.65
CA THR A 2 34.32 22.93 -4.38
C THR A 2 33.51 22.19 -3.34
N ASP A 3 32.26 22.62 -3.21
CA ASP A 3 31.27 22.11 -2.28
C ASP A 3 30.88 20.68 -2.70
N GLN A 4 31.41 19.68 -1.99
CA GLN A 4 30.95 18.30 -2.11
C GLN A 4 29.77 18.12 -1.15
N SER A 5 28.57 18.19 -1.69
CA SER A 5 27.38 17.78 -0.96
C SER A 5 27.34 16.25 -0.87
N PHE A 6 27.38 15.74 0.37
CA PHE A 6 27.20 14.32 0.66
C PHE A 6 25.71 14.08 0.95
N SER A 7 25.02 13.32 0.09
CA SER A 7 23.68 12.83 0.40
C SER A 7 23.78 11.52 1.18
N CYS A 8 23.57 11.55 2.50
CA CYS A 8 23.45 10.33 3.29
C CYS A 8 21.99 9.85 3.24
N ARG A 9 21.74 8.74 2.56
CA ARG A 9 20.43 8.05 2.57
C ARG A 9 20.47 7.05 3.74
N PHE A 10 20.08 7.48 4.93
CA PHE A 10 19.94 6.58 6.08
C PHE A 10 18.80 5.59 5.80
N MET A 11 19.16 4.34 5.52
CA MET A 11 18.22 3.23 5.44
C MET A 11 18.36 2.42 6.71
N ALA A 12 17.29 2.35 7.51
CA ALA A 12 17.24 1.42 8.63
C ALA A 12 17.22 -0.01 8.07
N GLN A 13 18.28 -0.77 8.34
CA GLN A 13 18.37 -2.20 8.02
C GLN A 13 18.21 -2.96 9.33
N PHE A 14 17.17 -3.79 9.42
CA PHE A 14 16.96 -4.66 10.57
C PHE A 14 17.56 -6.03 10.27
N SER A 15 18.51 -6.48 11.09
CA SER A 15 19.07 -7.83 11.02
C SER A 15 18.42 -8.73 12.07
N GLU A 16 18.06 -9.95 11.66
CA GLU A 16 17.34 -10.91 12.50
C GLU A 16 18.19 -11.42 13.67
N LEU A 17 17.54 -11.56 14.85
CA LEU A 17 18.08 -12.31 15.98
C LEU A 17 17.56 -13.75 15.88
N THR A 18 18.40 -14.67 15.43
CA THR A 18 18.06 -16.07 15.17
C THR A 18 17.65 -16.84 16.43
N SER A 19 16.39 -17.27 16.50
CA SER A 19 15.90 -18.29 17.43
C SER A 19 14.68 -19.00 16.82
N PRO A 20 14.72 -20.33 16.61
CA PRO A 20 13.74 -21.04 15.77
C PRO A 20 12.29 -20.96 16.28
N GLN A 21 12.08 -20.88 17.59
CA GLN A 21 10.74 -20.77 18.19
C GLN A 21 10.16 -19.35 18.06
N ARG A 22 11.03 -18.34 17.92
CA ARG A 22 10.60 -16.97 17.65
C ARG A 22 10.26 -16.81 16.16
N ASP A 23 10.93 -17.54 15.26
CA ASP A 23 10.78 -17.37 13.82
C ASP A 23 9.35 -17.66 13.31
N GLU A 24 8.67 -18.67 13.88
CA GLU A 24 7.25 -18.96 13.57
C GLU A 24 6.31 -17.85 14.06
N ASP A 25 6.49 -17.38 15.30
CA ASP A 25 5.73 -16.26 15.87
C ASP A 25 5.95 -14.96 15.08
N TRP A 26 7.18 -14.72 14.61
CA TRP A 26 7.50 -13.58 13.75
C TRP A 26 6.88 -13.72 12.36
N ALA A 27 6.85 -14.93 11.79
CA ALA A 27 6.24 -15.17 10.49
C ALA A 27 4.73 -14.89 10.52
N GLU A 28 4.02 -15.31 11.57
CA GLU A 28 2.59 -15.02 11.70
C GLU A 28 2.34 -13.53 11.91
N LYS A 29 3.09 -12.87 12.79
CA LYS A 29 2.98 -11.41 12.99
C LYS A 29 3.27 -10.62 11.72
N ARG A 30 4.23 -11.06 10.90
CA ARG A 30 4.50 -10.45 9.58
C ARG A 30 3.36 -10.69 8.61
N ARG A 31 2.73 -11.86 8.64
CA ARG A 31 1.55 -12.16 7.83
C ARG A 31 0.37 -11.29 8.22
N GLU A 32 0.15 -11.09 9.52
CA GLU A 32 -0.85 -10.16 10.05
C GLU A 32 -0.55 -8.72 9.63
N ALA A 33 0.68 -8.25 9.81
CA ALA A 33 1.12 -6.91 9.39
C ALA A 33 1.01 -6.70 7.86
N TYR A 34 1.19 -7.76 7.07
CA TYR A 34 0.99 -7.71 5.62
C TYR A 34 -0.49 -7.53 5.27
N ARG A 35 -1.39 -8.28 5.91
CA ARG A 35 -2.82 -8.27 5.58
C ARG A 35 -3.41 -6.87 5.80
N GLY A 36 -4.00 -6.33 4.74
CA GLY A 36 -4.61 -5.00 4.75
C GLY A 36 -3.63 -3.84 4.59
N SER A 37 -2.32 -4.08 4.64
CA SER A 37 -1.32 -3.04 4.41
C SER A 37 -1.35 -2.50 2.98
N PHE A 38 -0.76 -1.32 2.79
CA PHE A 38 -0.57 -0.75 1.46
C PHE A 38 0.19 -1.69 0.51
N ARG A 39 1.19 -2.43 1.03
CA ARG A 39 1.94 -3.42 0.25
C ARG A 39 1.05 -4.57 -0.24
N HIS A 40 0.14 -5.06 0.60
CA HIS A 40 -0.81 -6.09 0.21
C HIS A 40 -1.78 -5.57 -0.86
N PHE A 41 -2.27 -4.35 -0.70
CA PHE A 41 -3.09 -3.69 -1.70
C PHE A 41 -2.40 -3.57 -3.06
N LEU A 42 -1.14 -3.10 -3.11
CA LEU A 42 -0.40 -2.97 -4.37
C LEU A 42 -0.24 -4.31 -5.09
N ASN A 43 0.07 -5.38 -4.34
CA ASN A 43 0.21 -6.72 -4.91
C ASN A 43 -1.12 -7.25 -5.44
N ALA A 44 -2.21 -7.05 -4.70
CA ALA A 44 -3.55 -7.43 -5.10
C ALA A 44 -4.03 -6.64 -6.34
N LEU A 45 -3.79 -5.33 -6.38
CA LEU A 45 -4.13 -4.46 -7.50
C LEU A 45 -3.36 -4.89 -8.76
N ARG A 46 -2.05 -5.11 -8.65
CA ARG A 46 -1.21 -5.59 -9.76
C ARG A 46 -1.67 -6.96 -10.28
N GLY A 47 -2.05 -7.85 -9.36
CA GLY A 47 -2.53 -9.18 -9.71
C GLY A 47 -3.97 -9.23 -10.23
N GLY A 48 -4.74 -8.13 -10.14
CA GLY A 48 -6.16 -8.11 -10.45
C GLY A 48 -7.02 -8.91 -9.46
N ARG A 49 -6.54 -9.10 -8.22
CA ARG A 49 -7.12 -10.00 -7.20
C ARG A 49 -7.73 -9.25 -6.00
N LEU A 50 -8.12 -8.00 -6.18
CA LEU A 50 -8.66 -7.18 -5.08
C LEU A 50 -9.82 -7.89 -4.34
N ASN A 51 -10.74 -8.50 -5.09
CA ASN A 51 -11.87 -9.22 -4.51
C ASN A 51 -11.46 -10.44 -3.66
N GLU A 52 -10.48 -11.23 -4.11
CA GLU A 52 -9.96 -12.40 -3.37
C GLU A 52 -9.24 -11.97 -2.09
N THR A 53 -8.59 -10.82 -2.14
CA THR A 53 -7.83 -10.23 -1.03
C THR A 53 -8.65 -9.30 -0.13
N ARG A 54 -9.99 -9.31 -0.27
CA ARG A 54 -10.94 -8.54 0.57
C ARG A 54 -10.78 -7.02 0.46
N PHE A 55 -10.25 -6.54 -0.66
CA PHE A 55 -10.21 -5.12 -0.99
C PHE A 55 -11.35 -4.72 -1.92
N ALA A 56 -11.91 -3.54 -1.69
CA ALA A 56 -12.79 -2.86 -2.63
C ALA A 56 -12.34 -1.40 -2.78
N ILE A 57 -12.47 -0.84 -3.98
CA ILE A 57 -12.01 0.53 -4.25
C ILE A 57 -13.09 1.41 -4.85
N SER A 58 -13.19 2.65 -4.41
CA SER A 58 -14.06 3.68 -4.98
C SER A 58 -13.23 4.90 -5.38
N ALA A 59 -13.68 5.66 -6.37
CA ALA A 59 -13.00 6.88 -6.79
C ALA A 59 -13.83 8.09 -6.40
N THR A 60 -13.19 9.10 -5.81
CA THR A 60 -13.82 10.37 -5.49
C THR A 60 -13.09 11.49 -6.20
N ARG A 61 -13.82 12.23 -7.05
CA ARG A 61 -13.32 13.39 -7.78
C ARG A 61 -14.07 14.63 -7.31
N GLY A 62 -13.34 15.67 -6.92
CA GLY A 62 -13.92 16.95 -6.52
C GLY A 62 -13.00 17.82 -5.69
N THR A 63 -13.26 19.13 -5.73
CA THR A 63 -12.74 20.12 -4.78
C THR A 63 -13.95 20.91 -4.24
N GLY A 64 -14.03 21.10 -2.92
CA GLY A 64 -15.10 21.94 -2.34
C GLY A 64 -16.46 21.24 -2.22
N ARG A 65 -17.51 21.74 -2.89
CA ARG A 65 -18.92 21.27 -2.73
C ARG A 65 -19.39 20.27 -3.80
N GLU A 66 -18.64 20.10 -4.89
CA GLU A 66 -18.96 19.15 -5.96
C GLU A 66 -18.13 17.87 -5.79
N TYR A 67 -18.66 16.91 -5.03
CA TYR A 67 -18.07 15.58 -4.89
C TYR A 67 -18.80 14.60 -5.80
N THR A 68 -18.11 14.06 -6.80
CA THR A 68 -18.59 12.89 -7.53
C THR A 68 -17.89 11.66 -6.97
N ARG A 69 -18.64 10.84 -6.24
CA ARG A 69 -18.20 9.52 -5.79
C ARG A 69 -18.64 8.48 -6.81
N HIS A 70 -17.69 7.79 -7.41
CA HIS A 70 -17.94 6.60 -8.22
C HIS A 70 -17.81 5.37 -7.32
N PRO A 71 -18.95 4.79 -6.87
CA PRO A 71 -18.91 3.63 -6.01
C PRO A 71 -18.35 2.45 -6.79
N PHE A 72 -17.36 1.78 -6.20
CA PHE A 72 -16.82 0.48 -6.62
C PHE A 72 -16.39 0.41 -8.09
N LEU A 73 -15.11 0.68 -8.34
CA LEU A 73 -14.55 0.59 -9.69
C LEU A 73 -14.63 -0.85 -10.21
N SER A 74 -15.20 -1.04 -11.40
CA SER A 74 -15.25 -2.36 -12.06
C SER A 74 -13.84 -2.90 -12.36
N PRO A 75 -13.64 -4.22 -12.52
CA PRO A 75 -12.31 -4.80 -12.80
C PRO A 75 -11.59 -4.16 -13.99
N ARG A 76 -12.33 -3.79 -15.03
CA ARG A 76 -11.79 -3.05 -16.20
C ARG A 76 -11.20 -1.70 -15.82
N TRP A 77 -11.83 -0.98 -14.89
CA TRP A 77 -11.32 0.31 -14.40
C TRP A 77 -10.17 0.11 -13.41
N GLN A 78 -10.22 -0.94 -12.58
CA GLN A 78 -9.12 -1.30 -11.67
C GLN A 78 -7.83 -1.59 -12.45
N ALA A 79 -7.92 -2.31 -13.58
CA ALA A 79 -6.79 -2.59 -14.46
C ALA A 79 -6.18 -1.33 -15.13
N GLN A 80 -6.92 -0.22 -15.16
CA GLN A 80 -6.47 1.08 -15.67
C GLN A 80 -5.95 1.99 -14.54
N LEU A 81 -5.74 1.48 -13.32
CA LEU A 81 -5.09 2.26 -12.25
C LEU A 81 -3.61 1.95 -12.15
N ILE A 82 -3.18 0.83 -12.73
CA ILE A 82 -1.86 0.26 -12.57
C ILE A 82 -1.34 -0.24 -13.91
N SER A 83 -0.08 0.09 -14.21
CA SER A 83 0.66 -0.47 -15.33
C SER A 83 1.97 -1.10 -14.82
N PRO A 84 2.45 -2.18 -15.45
CA PRO A 84 3.78 -2.71 -15.13
C PRO A 84 4.86 -1.66 -15.46
N ALA A 85 5.88 -1.56 -14.60
CA ALA A 85 7.06 -0.76 -14.90
C ALA A 85 8.09 -1.59 -15.70
N ALA A 86 9.18 -0.95 -16.13
CA ALA A 86 10.28 -1.64 -16.81
C ALA A 86 10.94 -2.71 -15.93
N ASP A 87 10.96 -2.49 -14.61
CA ASP A 87 11.37 -3.49 -13.62
C ASP A 87 10.14 -4.21 -13.05
N SER A 88 10.22 -5.54 -12.96
CA SER A 88 9.23 -6.42 -12.34
C SER A 88 8.96 -6.13 -10.85
N SER A 89 9.89 -5.44 -10.18
CA SER A 89 9.79 -5.03 -8.78
C SER A 89 9.01 -3.71 -8.58
N GLU A 90 8.69 -3.01 -9.66
CA GLU A 90 8.02 -1.72 -9.67
C GLU A 90 6.72 -1.76 -10.49
N CYS A 91 5.82 -0.82 -10.20
CA CYS A 91 4.66 -0.54 -11.05
C CYS A 91 4.40 0.95 -11.12
N GLN A 92 3.61 1.36 -12.10
CA GLN A 92 3.17 2.73 -12.27
C GLN A 92 1.69 2.84 -11.90
N LEU A 93 1.39 3.69 -10.94
CA LEU A 93 0.02 4.08 -10.60
C LEU A 93 -0.37 5.31 -11.41
N HIS A 94 -1.58 5.31 -11.97
CA HIS A 94 -2.09 6.42 -12.75
C HIS A 94 -3.56 6.68 -12.47
N PHE A 95 -3.85 7.78 -11.77
CA PHE A 95 -5.21 8.23 -11.52
C PHE A 95 -5.25 9.71 -11.06
N PRO A 96 -6.16 10.55 -11.60
CA PRO A 96 -6.26 11.97 -11.25
C PRO A 96 -7.30 12.26 -10.14
N PHE A 97 -7.59 11.28 -9.28
CA PHE A 97 -8.64 11.37 -8.26
C PHE A 97 -8.17 10.79 -6.92
N THR A 98 -8.93 10.99 -5.85
CA THR A 98 -8.67 10.30 -4.59
C THR A 98 -9.26 8.91 -4.67
N LEU A 99 -8.43 7.90 -4.44
CA LEU A 99 -8.84 6.52 -4.36
C LEU A 99 -9.19 6.17 -2.91
N GLU A 100 -10.42 5.74 -2.68
CA GLU A 100 -10.88 5.20 -1.41
C GLU A 100 -10.69 3.69 -1.43
N VAL A 101 -9.93 3.15 -0.49
CA VAL A 101 -9.66 1.71 -0.38
C VAL A 101 -10.29 1.16 0.90
N TYR A 102 -11.20 0.22 0.70
CA TYR A 102 -11.89 -0.52 1.75
C TYR A 102 -11.20 -1.86 1.91
N PHE A 103 -10.89 -2.23 3.15
CA PHE A 103 -10.39 -3.57 3.48
C PHE A 103 -11.34 -4.24 4.47
N ASP A 104 -11.94 -5.36 4.05
CA ASP A 104 -12.85 -6.17 4.84
C ASP A 104 -12.06 -7.22 5.63
N GLY A 105 -11.28 -6.72 6.59
CA GLY A 105 -10.44 -7.51 7.49
C GLY A 105 -10.92 -7.41 8.94
N GLU A 106 -10.00 -7.07 9.82
CA GLU A 106 -10.36 -6.66 11.19
C GLU A 106 -11.04 -5.30 11.14
N GLY A 107 -12.09 -5.13 11.94
CA GLY A 107 -12.78 -3.83 12.06
C GLY A 107 -11.82 -2.73 12.52
N ASP A 108 -12.17 -1.49 12.22
CA ASP A 108 -11.42 -0.33 12.69
C ASP A 108 -11.97 0.06 14.08
N GLU A 109 -11.22 -0.26 15.13
CA GLU A 109 -11.61 0.00 16.53
C GLU A 109 -11.81 1.49 16.82
N LEU A 110 -11.02 2.35 16.17
CA LEU A 110 -11.07 3.81 16.39
C LEU A 110 -12.37 4.41 15.85
N THR A 111 -12.88 3.87 14.76
CA THR A 111 -14.09 4.38 14.08
C THR A 111 -15.34 3.52 14.35
N GLY A 112 -15.18 2.33 14.94
CA GLY A 112 -16.24 1.34 15.12
C GLY A 112 -16.75 0.71 13.82
N ARG A 113 -16.04 0.91 12.71
CA ARG A 113 -16.44 0.38 11.40
C ARG A 113 -16.04 -1.08 11.29
N LYS A 114 -16.87 -1.87 10.59
CA LYS A 114 -16.57 -3.28 10.29
C LYS A 114 -15.43 -3.48 9.29
N TYR A 115 -14.97 -2.41 8.65
CA TYR A 115 -13.93 -2.41 7.64
C TYR A 115 -12.94 -1.28 7.92
N GLN A 116 -11.73 -1.42 7.39
CA GLN A 116 -10.72 -0.37 7.42
C GLN A 116 -10.84 0.49 6.16
N LEU A 117 -10.70 1.80 6.32
CA LEU A 117 -10.75 2.76 5.21
C LEU A 117 -9.44 3.52 5.09
N SER A 118 -8.84 3.42 3.92
CA SER A 118 -7.65 4.17 3.53
C SER A 118 -7.94 5.04 2.32
N TYR A 119 -7.16 6.10 2.15
CA TYR A 119 -7.24 6.97 0.99
C TYR A 119 -5.87 7.11 0.35
N LEU A 120 -5.84 7.15 -0.99
CA LEU A 120 -4.65 7.41 -1.77
C LEU A 120 -4.89 8.59 -2.71
N SER A 121 -3.91 9.48 -2.78
CA SER A 121 -3.80 10.46 -3.85
C SER A 121 -2.36 10.51 -4.36
N LEU A 122 -2.21 10.79 -5.65
CA LEU A 122 -0.91 10.93 -6.29
C LEU A 122 -0.51 12.41 -6.33
N SER A 123 0.77 12.70 -6.14
CA SER A 123 1.31 14.06 -6.32
C SER A 123 1.36 14.49 -7.79
N SER A 124 1.30 13.53 -8.71
CA SER A 124 1.32 13.71 -10.16
C SER A 124 0.41 12.67 -10.81
N ASP A 125 -0.02 12.90 -12.05
CA ASP A 125 -0.94 12.00 -12.77
C ASP A 125 -0.44 10.55 -12.90
N THR A 126 0.88 10.36 -12.81
CA THR A 126 1.52 9.04 -12.80
C THR A 126 2.67 9.03 -11.80
N VAL A 127 2.78 7.93 -11.04
CA VAL A 127 3.83 7.73 -10.04
C VAL A 127 4.34 6.29 -10.09
N THR A 128 5.66 6.12 -10.09
CA THR A 128 6.29 4.80 -9.92
C THR A 128 6.35 4.43 -8.44
N VAL A 129 5.94 3.21 -8.12
CA VAL A 129 5.94 2.64 -6.77
C VAL A 129 6.61 1.27 -6.76
N SER A 130 7.34 0.94 -5.68
CA SER A 130 7.88 -0.40 -5.52
C SER A 130 6.87 -1.33 -4.85
N LEU A 131 6.82 -2.58 -5.32
CA LEU A 131 5.91 -3.61 -4.81
C LEU A 131 6.30 -4.14 -3.43
N ASN A 132 7.50 -3.78 -2.95
CA ASN A 132 7.91 -4.05 -1.58
C ASN A 132 7.26 -3.09 -0.56
N GLY A 133 6.43 -2.14 -1.02
CA GLY A 133 5.76 -1.16 -0.17
C GLY A 133 6.57 0.11 0.08
N TYR A 134 7.83 0.15 -0.37
CA TYR A 134 8.59 1.39 -0.41
C TYR A 134 8.08 2.26 -1.54
N THR A 135 7.57 3.43 -1.20
CA THR A 135 7.21 4.45 -2.17
C THR A 135 7.98 5.72 -1.89
N PRO A 136 8.58 6.36 -2.91
CA PRO A 136 8.98 7.75 -2.78
C PRO A 136 7.77 8.60 -2.37
N HIS A 137 8.02 9.79 -1.82
CA HIS A 137 7.06 10.72 -1.20
C HIS A 137 5.96 11.28 -2.14
N THR A 138 5.72 10.61 -3.27
CA THR A 138 4.80 10.95 -4.35
C THR A 138 3.42 10.29 -4.22
N VAL A 139 3.25 9.32 -3.32
CA VAL A 139 1.94 8.75 -2.96
C VAL A 139 1.54 9.24 -1.58
N MET A 140 0.49 10.05 -1.51
CA MET A 140 -0.09 10.50 -0.26
C MET A 140 -1.06 9.44 0.26
N ARG A 141 -0.89 9.06 1.53
CA ARG A 141 -1.66 8.01 2.21
C ARG A 141 -2.38 8.61 3.41
N TYR A 142 -3.68 8.33 3.52
CA TYR A 142 -4.51 8.78 4.64
C TYR A 142 -5.37 7.63 5.18
N GLY A 143 -6.06 7.86 6.29
CA GLY A 143 -6.85 6.85 6.97
C GLY A 143 -5.95 5.81 7.63
N ARG A 144 -6.31 4.53 7.53
CA ARG A 144 -5.55 3.46 8.20
C ARG A 144 -4.07 3.45 7.80
N TRP A 145 -3.75 3.57 6.51
CA TRP A 145 -2.37 3.58 6.01
C TRP A 145 -1.59 4.86 6.36
N GLY A 146 -2.27 5.98 6.60
CA GLY A 146 -1.61 7.18 7.12
C GLY A 146 -1.22 7.06 8.60
N ASN A 147 -1.89 6.17 9.33
CA ASN A 147 -1.67 5.91 10.75
C ASN A 147 -0.84 4.64 11.02
N GLU A 148 -0.34 3.94 9.99
CA GLU A 148 0.54 2.79 10.15
C GLU A 148 1.81 3.19 10.92
N ARG A 149 2.09 2.50 12.01
CA ARG A 149 3.25 2.81 12.87
C ARG A 149 4.49 2.22 12.23
N PHE A 150 5.66 2.79 12.54
CA PHE A 150 6.94 2.21 12.09
C PHE A 150 7.10 0.74 12.51
N ALA A 151 6.52 0.36 13.66
CA ALA A 151 6.52 -1.01 14.16
C ALA A 151 5.68 -1.99 13.33
N ASP A 152 4.73 -1.49 12.53
CA ASP A 152 3.85 -2.31 11.68
C ASP A 152 4.46 -2.51 10.28
N MET A 153 5.63 -1.91 10.01
CA MET A 153 6.28 -2.02 8.72
C MET A 153 6.98 -3.37 8.54
N LEU A 154 6.79 -3.93 7.36
CA LEU A 154 7.47 -5.15 6.96
C LEU A 154 8.92 -4.88 6.58
N PRO A 155 9.83 -5.84 6.84
CA PRO A 155 11.16 -5.85 6.24
C PRO A 155 11.09 -5.67 4.71
N LEU A 156 12.05 -4.96 4.14
CA LEU A 156 12.10 -4.69 2.69
C LEU A 156 12.19 -5.98 1.86
N ASP A 157 12.88 -6.97 2.40
CA ASP A 157 13.11 -8.30 1.84
C ASP A 157 12.00 -9.31 2.17
N TYR A 158 10.99 -8.93 2.95
CA TYR A 158 9.85 -9.81 3.23
C TYR A 158 9.22 -10.27 1.90
N GLN A 159 9.03 -11.58 1.75
CA GLN A 159 8.31 -12.15 0.62
C GLN A 159 6.94 -12.61 1.12
N PRO A 160 5.83 -12.10 0.56
CA PRO A 160 4.53 -12.62 0.93
C PRO A 160 4.44 -14.10 0.53
N PRO A 161 3.74 -14.93 1.31
CA PRO A 161 3.48 -16.32 0.92
C PRO A 161 2.76 -16.34 -0.44
N ALA A 162 2.96 -17.42 -1.20
CA ALA A 162 2.22 -17.63 -2.44
C ALA A 162 0.71 -17.57 -2.14
N PRO A 163 -0.09 -16.94 -3.01
CA PRO A 163 -1.54 -16.97 -2.83
C PRO A 163 -2.02 -18.43 -2.88
N ASP A 164 -2.86 -18.81 -1.91
CA ASP A 164 -3.59 -20.09 -1.92
C ASP A 164 -4.53 -20.20 -3.13
#